data_AF-A0A3M1KSP7-F1
#
_entry.id   AF-A0A3M1KSP7-F1
#
_cell.length_a   1.000
_cell.length_b   1.000
_cell.length_c   1.000
_cell.angle_alpha   90.00
_cell.angle_beta   90.00
_cell.angle_gamma   90.00
#
_symmetry.space_group_name_H-M   'P 1'
#
loop_
_entity.id
_entity.type
_entity.pdbx_description
1 polymer ?
#
loop_
_entity_poly.entity_id
_entity_poly.type
_entity_poly.pdbx_seq_one_letter_code
_entity_poly.pdbx_strand_id
1 'polypeptide(L)' 'MHGSKAAGGIGRLPRTVWVLGCVSLLMDTSSEAIHSLLPVFLVSVLGAGALALGLVEGVAEATAAA' A
#
# COMPACT_ATOMS: atom_id res chain seq x y z
N MET A 1 25.85 15.38 16.22
CA MET A 1 26.23 14.64 14.99
C MET A 1 26.16 13.15 15.30
N HIS A 2 24.98 12.53 15.19
CA HIS A 2 24.84 11.07 15.40
C HIS A 2 24.55 10.41 14.05
N GLY A 3 25.62 10.01 13.37
CA GLY A 3 25.56 9.22 12.15
C GLY A 3 25.15 7.79 12.48
N SER A 4 23.95 7.41 12.07
CA SER A 4 23.53 6.01 12.10
C SER A 4 24.28 5.27 10.99
N LYS A 5 25.28 4.46 11.39
CA LYS A 5 26.09 3.65 10.48
C LYS A 5 25.23 2.51 9.91
N ALA A 6 24.54 2.75 8.80
CA ALA A 6 23.94 1.70 7.99
C ALA A 6 25.02 1.13 7.05
N ALA A 7 25.89 0.28 7.58
CA ALA A 7 26.82 -0.48 6.76
C ALA A 7 27.02 -1.86 7.38
N GLY A 8 26.14 -2.79 7.04
CA GLY A 8 26.30 -4.21 7.35
C GLY A 8 26.16 -4.99 6.05
N GLY A 9 27.23 -5.64 5.62
CA GLY A 9 27.15 -6.61 4.53
C GLY A 9 26.15 -7.72 4.83
N ILE A 10 25.87 -8.56 3.84
CA ILE A 10 24.88 -9.65 3.89
C ILE A 10 25.18 -10.69 5.02
N GLY A 11 26.28 -10.51 5.77
CA GLY A 11 26.55 -11.21 7.03
C GLY A 11 25.60 -10.80 8.16
N ARG A 12 24.66 -11.69 8.50
CA ARG A 12 23.77 -11.67 9.68
C ARG A 12 23.24 -10.29 10.06
N LEU A 13 22.25 -9.82 9.29
CA LEU A 13 21.35 -8.76 9.74
C LEU A 13 20.66 -9.14 11.07
N PRO A 14 20.45 -8.19 12.01
CA PRO A 14 19.73 -8.46 13.25
C PRO A 14 18.33 -9.01 12.97
N ARG A 15 17.87 -9.97 13.79
CA ARG A 15 16.55 -10.62 13.61
C ARG A 15 15.41 -9.62 13.53
N THR A 16 15.50 -8.50 14.24
CA THR A 16 14.51 -7.41 14.22
C THR A 16 14.38 -6.78 12.83
N VAL A 17 15.48 -6.63 12.09
CA VAL A 17 15.45 -6.05 10.72
C VAL A 17 14.68 -6.97 9.78
N TRP A 18 14.86 -8.29 9.90
CA TRP A 18 14.10 -9.27 9.14
C TRP A 18 12.61 -9.22 9.46
N VAL A 19 12.24 -9.18 10.74
CA VAL A 19 10.84 -9.09 11.16
C VAL A 19 10.21 -7.79 10.67
N LEU A 20 10.85 -6.64 10.87
CA LEU A 20 10.34 -5.34 10.39
C LEU A 20 10.28 -5.27 8.86
N GLY A 21 11.25 -5.87 8.15
CA GLY A 21 11.24 -5.97 6.70
C GLY A 21 10.06 -6.81 6.18
N CYS A 22 9.80 -7.98 6.77
CA CYS A 22 8.63 -8.78 6.43
C CYS A 22 7.31 -8.06 6.74
N VAL A 23 7.21 -7.40 7.89
CA VAL A 23 6.02 -6.61 8.25
C VAL A 23 5.80 -5.48 7.26
N SER A 24 6.86 -4.74 6.90
CA SER A 24 6.77 -3.65 5.91
C SER A 24 6.36 -4.16 4.53
N LEU A 25 6.92 -5.29 4.08
CA LEU A 25 6.55 -5.90 2.80
C LEU A 25 5.09 -6.35 2.79
N LEU A 26 4.64 -6.99 3.86
CA LEU A 26 3.25 -7.41 4.00
C LEU A 26 2.30 -6.22 4.07
N MET A 27 2.71 -5.15 4.74
CA MET A 27 1.94 -3.90 4.82
C MET A 27 1.80 -3.26 3.43
N ASP A 28 2.89 -3.17 2.67
CA ASP A 28 2.92 -2.64 1.31
C ASP A 28 2.06 -3.49 0.35
N THR A 29 2.20 -4.81 0.42
CA THR A 29 1.37 -5.74 -0.37
C THR A 29 -0.11 -5.60 -0.03
N SER A 30 -0.45 -5.42 1.25
CA SER A 30 -1.84 -5.30 1.71
C SER A 30 -2.48 -3.99 1.25
N SER A 31 -1.74 -2.88 1.30
CA SER A 31 -2.26 -1.59 0.82
C SER A 31 -2.50 -1.59 -0.68
N GLU A 32 -1.58 -2.13 -1.48
CA GLU A 32 -1.73 -2.23 -2.94
C GLU A 32 -2.86 -3.19 -3.34
N ALA A 33 -3.04 -4.29 -2.59
CA ALA A 33 -4.12 -5.24 -2.82
C ALA A 33 -5.51 -4.61 -2.61
N ILE A 34 -5.71 -3.85 -1.53
CA ILE A 34 -7.00 -3.16 -1.29
C ILE A 34 -7.28 -2.16 -2.40
N HIS A 35 -6.26 -1.38 -2.82
CA HIS A 35 -6.41 -0.39 -3.88
C HIS A 35 -6.86 -1.04 -5.20
N SER A 36 -6.29 -2.19 -5.54
CA SER A 36 -6.67 -2.95 -6.74
C SER A 36 -8.04 -3.63 -6.64
N LEU A 37 -8.46 -4.03 -5.43
CA LEU A 37 -9.71 -4.78 -5.22
C LEU A 37 -10.94 -3.89 -5.03
N LEU A 38 -10.77 -2.65 -4.58
CA LEU A 38 -11.87 -1.73 -4.30
C LEU A 38 -12.77 -1.46 -5.52
N PRO A 39 -12.24 -1.18 -6.74
CA PRO A 39 -13.08 -1.02 -7.93
C PRO A 39 -13.86 -2.30 -8.27
N VAL A 40 -13.20 -3.46 -8.15
CA VAL A 40 -13.81 -4.77 -8.40
C VAL A 40 -14.94 -5.03 -7.40
N PHE A 41 -14.75 -4.74 -6.12
CA PHE A 41 -15.77 -4.91 -5.10
C PHE A 41 -16.99 -4.03 -5.35
N LEU A 42 -16.77 -2.75 -5.67
CA LEU A 42 -17.85 -1.80 -5.94
C LEU A 42 -18.73 -2.27 -7.10
N VAL A 43 -18.13 -2.75 -8.19
CA VAL A 43 -18.89 -3.16 -9.37
C VAL A 43 -19.48 -4.57 -9.23
N SER A 44 -18.71 -5.54 -8.72
CA SER A 44 -19.11 -6.95 -8.73
C SER A 44 -19.94 -7.37 -7.51
N VAL A 45 -19.67 -6.80 -6.33
CA VAL A 45 -20.35 -7.20 -5.09
C VAL A 45 -21.44 -6.19 -4.74
N LEU A 46 -21.11 -4.90 -4.77
CA LEU A 46 -22.06 -3.84 -4.39
C LEU A 46 -23.00 -3.46 -5.56
N GLY A 47 -22.66 -3.85 -6.79
CA GLY A 47 -23.46 -3.55 -7.98
C GLY A 47 -23.43 -2.08 -8.40
N ALA A 48 -22.41 -1.32 -7.98
CA ALA A 48 -22.21 0.06 -8.40
C ALA A 48 -21.97 0.11 -9.92
N GLY A 49 -22.71 0.98 -10.61
CA GLY A 49 -22.52 1.18 -12.04
C GLY A 49 -21.22 1.93 -12.36
N ALA A 50 -20.75 1.82 -13.61
CA ALA A 50 -19.52 2.48 -14.08
C ALA A 50 -19.51 4.00 -13.86
N LEU A 51 -20.66 4.67 -13.97
CA LEU A 51 -20.78 6.10 -13.66
C LEU A 51 -20.51 6.42 -12.18
N ALA A 52 -21.00 5.57 -11.26
CA ALA A 52 -20.78 5.78 -9.83
C ALA A 52 -19.31 5.53 -9.46
N LEU A 53 -18.69 4.48 -10.02
CA LEU A 53 -17.26 4.22 -9.83
C LEU A 53 -16.40 5.39 -10.34
N GLY A 54 -16.67 5.89 -11.56
CA GLY A 54 -15.92 7.02 -12.12
C GLY A 54 -16.07 8.31 -11.33
N LEU A 55 -17.24 8.54 -10.71
CA LEU A 55 -17.44 9.70 -9.83
C LEU A 55 -16.64 9.57 -8.51
N VAL A 56 -16.59 8.37 -7.95
CA VAL A 56 -15.79 8.06 -6.75
C VAL A 56 -14.29 8.20 -7.05
N GLU A 57 -13.80 7.61 -8.14
CA GLU A 57 -12.40 7.74 -8.56
C GLU A 57 -12.05 9.20 -8.87
N GLY A 58 -12.93 9.94 -9.54
CA GLY A 58 -12.72 11.36 -9.83
C GLY A 58 -12.60 12.23 -8.58
N VAL A 59 -13.44 12.01 -7.57
CA VAL A 59 -13.34 12.74 -6.28
C VAL A 59 -12.09 12.31 -5.50
N ALA A 60 -11.74 11.02 -5.55
CA ALA A 60 -10.53 10.52 -4.90
C ALA A 60 -9.27 11.16 -5.50
N GLU A 61 -9.16 11.21 -6.83
CA GLU A 61 -8.06 11.87 -7.55
C GLU A 61 -8.01 13.37 -7.24
N ALA A 62 -9.16 14.07 -7.25
CA ALA A 62 -9.21 15.49 -6.94
C ALA A 62 -8.76 15.82 -5.51
N THR A 63 -9.01 14.92 -4.55
CA THR A 63 -8.58 15.08 -3.16
C THR A 63 -7.12 14.73 -2.97
N ALA A 64 -6.61 13.71 -3.66
CA ALA A 64 -5.20 13.32 -3.61
C ALA A 64 -4.28 14.34 -4.30
N ALA A 65 -4.80 15.08 -5.29
CA ALA A 65 -4.08 16.12 -6.02
C ALA A 65 -4.10 17.51 -5.33
N ALA A 66 -4.82 17.67 -4.21
CA ALA A 66 -4.92 18.90 -3.44
C ALA A 66 -3.95 18.92 -2.24
#